data_AF-A0A4Q8TYW8-F1
#
_entry.id   AF-A0A4Q8TYW8-F1
#
_cell.length_a   1.000
_cell.length_b   1.000
_cell.length_c   1.000
_cell.angle_alpha   90.00
_cell.angle_beta   90.00
_cell.angle_gamma   90.00
#
_symmetry.space_group_name_H-M   'P 1'
#
loop_
_entity.id
_entity.type
_entity.pdbx_description
1 polymer ?
#
loop_
_entity_poly.entity_id
_entity_poly.type
_entity_poly.pdbx_seq_one_letter_code
_entity_poly.pdbx_strand_id
1 'polypeptide(L)'
;MHKFTAPLFSIIFFAFGANALELEPSDNSKLSKACVAAVESTGTLESILRENNVRVSNTNEVLCNNTPITEFARTYKKQDISHTNVNAVFKNADTSTESQLCIAAATSNEEFSRAKRRFLAKVSPKQVTCNGMALVKFAKQYNRAFNG
;
A
#
# COMPACT_ATOMS: atom_id res chain seq x y z
N MET A 1 -13.91 29.36 -49.21
CA MET A 1 -13.21 29.91 -48.03
C MET A 1 -13.87 29.35 -46.77
N HIS A 2 -13.35 28.25 -46.21
CA HIS A 2 -13.88 27.68 -44.97
C HIS A 2 -12.86 27.93 -43.86
N LYS A 3 -13.19 28.85 -42.94
CA LYS A 3 -12.39 29.16 -41.76
C LYS A 3 -12.75 28.15 -40.67
N PHE A 4 -11.82 27.27 -40.34
CA PHE A 4 -11.94 26.39 -39.16
C PHE A 4 -11.36 27.13 -37.95
N THR A 5 -12.24 27.57 -37.06
CA THR A 5 -11.88 28.08 -35.74
C THR A 5 -11.88 26.91 -34.76
N ALA A 6 -10.70 26.51 -34.27
CA ALA A 6 -10.57 25.48 -33.25
C ALA A 6 -10.72 26.09 -31.84
N PRO A 7 -11.50 25.49 -30.93
CA PRO A 7 -11.59 25.95 -29.55
C PRO A 7 -10.35 25.53 -28.73
N LEU A 8 -9.78 26.51 -28.02
CA LEU A 8 -8.72 26.32 -27.02
C LEU A 8 -9.30 25.61 -25.80
N PHE A 9 -8.98 24.33 -25.64
CA PHE A 9 -9.27 23.56 -24.42
C PHE A 9 -8.15 23.83 -23.39
N SER A 10 -8.43 24.67 -22.40
CA SER A 10 -7.56 24.83 -21.22
C SER A 10 -7.73 23.61 -20.31
N ILE A 11 -6.70 22.77 -20.26
CA ILE A 11 -6.63 21.63 -19.34
C ILE A 11 -6.08 22.14 -18.01
N ILE A 12 -6.94 22.21 -17.00
CA ILE A 12 -6.56 22.47 -15.61
C ILE A 12 -5.94 21.19 -15.06
N PHE A 13 -4.64 21.19 -14.81
CA PHE A 13 -3.95 20.13 -14.07
C PHE A 13 -4.19 20.33 -12.58
N PHE A 14 -5.03 19.48 -11.98
CA PHE A 14 -5.09 19.34 -10.53
C PHE A 14 -3.92 18.46 -10.08
N ALA A 15 -2.95 19.07 -9.40
CA ALA A 15 -1.90 18.32 -8.72
C ALA A 15 -2.49 17.68 -7.45
N PHE A 16 -2.72 16.37 -7.50
CA PHE A 16 -3.03 15.59 -6.31
C PHE A 16 -1.74 15.41 -5.51
N GLY A 17 -1.60 16.15 -4.41
CA GLY A 17 -0.49 15.97 -3.46
C GLY A 17 -0.63 14.63 -2.74
N ALA A 18 0.19 13.65 -3.12
CA ALA A 18 0.43 12.47 -2.32
C ALA A 18 1.41 12.85 -1.19
N ASN A 19 1.00 12.74 0.07
CA ASN A 19 1.89 12.90 1.21
C ASN A 19 2.75 11.62 1.33
N ALA A 20 3.81 11.53 0.55
CA ALA A 20 4.83 10.49 0.70
C ALA A 20 5.70 10.81 1.93
N LEU A 21 6.07 9.79 2.69
CA LEU A 21 7.04 9.94 3.79
C LEU A 21 8.41 10.26 3.17
N GLU A 22 8.88 11.50 3.35
CA GLU A 22 10.22 11.92 2.91
C GLU A 22 11.25 11.61 4.00
N LEU A 23 12.27 10.83 3.66
CA LEU A 23 13.35 10.47 4.56
C LEU A 23 14.61 11.24 4.18
N GLU A 24 15.15 12.00 5.12
CA GLU A 24 16.41 12.73 4.92
C GLU A 24 17.55 12.10 5.75
N PRO A 25 18.77 12.01 5.21
CA PRO A 25 19.93 11.63 5.99
C PRO A 25 20.15 12.60 7.16
N SER A 26 20.37 12.09 8.38
CA SER A 26 20.65 12.94 9.55
C SER A 26 21.96 13.70 9.43
N ASP A 27 22.88 13.19 8.61
CA ASP A 27 24.16 13.81 8.29
C ASP A 27 24.62 13.42 6.87
N ASN A 28 25.75 13.96 6.45
CA ASN A 28 26.36 13.68 5.14
C ASN A 28 27.17 12.37 5.10
N SER A 29 27.09 11.52 6.13
CA SER A 29 27.82 10.27 6.17
C SER A 29 27.27 9.26 5.16
N LYS A 30 28.17 8.38 4.71
CA LYS A 30 27.81 7.25 3.85
C LYS A 30 26.79 6.32 4.50
N LEU A 31 26.85 6.20 5.83
CA LEU A 31 25.96 5.34 6.61
C LEU A 31 24.53 5.90 6.63
N SER A 32 24.37 7.19 6.91
CA SER A 32 23.05 7.85 6.89
C SER A 32 22.39 7.79 5.52
N LYS A 33 23.17 7.99 4.45
CA LYS A 33 22.69 7.83 3.07
C LYS A 33 22.29 6.39 2.75
N ALA A 34 23.07 5.40 3.22
CA ALA A 34 22.72 3.99 3.06
C ALA A 34 21.44 3.61 3.82
N CYS A 35 21.20 4.19 5.00
CA CYS A 35 19.98 3.97 5.77
C CYS A 35 18.72 4.47 5.04
N VAL A 36 18.78 5.66 4.44
CA VAL A 36 17.68 6.20 3.61
C VAL A 36 17.49 5.34 2.36
N ALA A 37 18.58 5.06 1.63
CA ALA A 37 18.53 4.25 0.43
C ALA A 37 18.00 2.82 0.70
N ALA A 38 18.24 2.25 1.89
CA ALA A 38 17.70 0.96 2.29
C ALA A 38 16.17 0.96 2.40
N VAL A 39 15.56 2.10 2.75
CA VAL A 39 14.11 2.30 2.78
C VAL A 39 13.55 2.55 1.39
N GLU A 40 14.23 3.33 0.56
CA GLU A 40 13.69 3.76 -0.75
C GLU A 40 13.94 2.75 -1.88
N SER A 41 15.03 1.98 -1.80
CA SER A 41 15.45 1.08 -2.87
C SER A 41 14.74 -0.28 -2.82
N THR A 42 14.56 -0.85 -4.01
CA THR A 42 14.10 -2.25 -4.22
C THR A 42 15.26 -3.25 -4.34
N GLY A 43 16.51 -2.77 -4.32
CA GLY A 43 17.71 -3.60 -4.43
C GLY A 43 18.00 -4.44 -3.18
N THR A 44 19.00 -5.32 -3.29
CA THR A 44 19.52 -6.04 -2.12
C THR A 44 20.32 -5.11 -1.22
N LEU A 45 20.35 -5.40 0.08
CA LEU A 45 21.07 -4.59 1.05
C LEU A 45 22.56 -4.47 0.73
N GLU A 46 23.17 -5.54 0.21
CA GLU A 46 24.56 -5.56 -0.21
C GLU A 46 24.83 -4.58 -1.36
N SER A 47 23.90 -4.46 -2.32
CA SER A 47 24.05 -3.48 -3.42
C SER A 47 23.96 -2.06 -2.88
N ILE A 48 23.00 -1.79 -2.00
CA ILE A 48 22.77 -0.48 -1.40
C ILE A 48 24.00 -0.03 -0.60
N LEU A 49 24.57 -0.93 0.21
CA LEU A 49 25.78 -0.64 0.98
C LEU A 49 26.97 -0.38 0.06
N ARG A 50 27.15 -1.18 -1.00
CA ARG A 50 28.22 -1.01 -1.99
C ARG A 50 28.10 0.31 -2.74
N GLU A 51 26.90 0.66 -3.20
CA GLU A 51 26.60 1.92 -3.90
C GLU A 51 26.88 3.14 -3.01
N ASN A 52 26.62 3.01 -1.71
CA ASN A 52 26.92 4.03 -0.71
C ASN A 52 28.36 3.96 -0.18
N ASN A 53 29.24 3.13 -0.77
CA ASN A 53 30.64 2.96 -0.36
C ASN A 53 30.81 2.54 1.11
N VAL A 54 29.85 1.76 1.64
CA VAL A 54 29.89 1.13 2.96
C VAL A 54 30.34 -0.32 2.78
N ARG A 55 31.49 -0.66 3.35
CA ARG A 55 32.04 -2.03 3.34
C ARG A 55 31.82 -2.65 4.70
N VAL A 56 31.09 -3.76 4.75
CA VAL A 56 30.87 -4.54 5.98
C VAL A 56 31.04 -6.02 5.68
N SER A 57 31.55 -6.75 6.66
CA SER A 57 31.65 -8.21 6.60
C SER A 57 30.31 -8.88 6.90
N ASN A 58 29.45 -8.19 7.66
CA ASN A 58 28.11 -8.65 8.02
C ASN A 58 27.13 -7.47 7.99
N THR A 59 26.03 -7.63 7.27
CA THR A 59 25.01 -6.58 7.11
C THR A 59 24.25 -6.26 8.41
N ASN A 60 24.25 -7.17 9.39
CA ASN A 60 23.65 -6.95 10.70
C ASN A 60 24.45 -6.01 11.61
N GLU A 61 25.70 -5.70 11.27
CA GLU A 61 26.54 -4.73 12.00
C GLU A 61 26.21 -3.28 11.63
N VAL A 62 25.48 -3.08 10.54
CA VAL A 62 25.05 -1.76 10.07
C VAL A 62 23.83 -1.34 10.86
N LEU A 63 23.96 -0.32 11.69
CA LEU A 63 22.88 0.22 12.50
C LEU A 63 22.39 1.57 11.96
N CYS A 64 21.08 1.71 11.86
CA CYS A 64 20.36 2.95 11.58
C CYS A 64 19.53 3.28 12.82
N ASN A 65 19.83 4.37 13.52
CA ASN A 65 19.19 4.73 14.80
C ASN A 65 19.18 3.56 15.81
N ASN A 66 20.34 2.95 16.04
CA ASN A 66 20.53 1.79 16.93
C ASN A 66 19.75 0.52 16.54
N THR A 67 19.21 0.47 15.32
CA THR A 67 18.44 -0.67 14.81
C THR A 67 19.17 -1.27 13.61
N PRO A 68 19.28 -2.60 13.47
CA PRO A 68 19.85 -3.21 12.27
C PRO A 68 19.20 -2.67 11.00
N ILE A 69 20.00 -2.32 9.99
CA ILE A 69 19.52 -1.66 8.76
C ILE A 69 18.40 -2.43 8.05
N THR A 70 18.39 -3.77 8.15
CA THR A 70 17.31 -4.63 7.63
C THR A 70 15.98 -4.36 8.33
N GLU A 71 16.01 -4.24 9.66
CA GLU A 71 14.83 -3.98 10.49
C GLU A 71 14.37 -2.53 10.37
N PHE A 72 15.32 -1.59 10.33
CA PHE A 72 15.05 -0.19 10.04
C PHE A 72 14.31 -0.04 8.70
N ALA A 73 14.91 -0.56 7.61
CA ALA A 73 14.32 -0.52 6.28
C ALA A 73 12.91 -1.12 6.25
N ARG A 74 12.72 -2.26 6.90
CA ARG A 74 11.42 -2.93 7.00
C ARG A 74 10.38 -2.08 7.74
N THR A 75 10.77 -1.41 8.83
CA THR A 75 9.86 -0.59 9.63
C THR A 75 9.38 0.63 8.86
N TYR A 76 10.28 1.35 8.19
CA TYR A 76 9.92 2.56 7.45
C TYR A 76 9.31 2.28 6.07
N LYS A 77 9.70 1.21 5.37
CA LYS A 77 8.96 0.70 4.19
C LYS A 77 7.52 0.34 4.56
N LYS A 78 7.31 -0.25 5.74
CA LYS A 78 5.96 -0.52 6.23
C LYS A 78 5.20 0.75 6.57
N GLN A 79 5.83 1.86 6.93
CA GLN A 79 5.12 3.13 7.17
C GLN A 79 4.61 3.74 5.85
N ASP A 80 5.38 3.59 4.76
CA ASP A 80 4.93 3.94 3.40
C ASP A 80 3.75 3.05 2.94
N ILE A 81 3.76 1.76 3.35
CA ILE A 81 2.65 0.82 3.10
C ILE A 81 1.51 1.00 4.14
N SER A 82 1.79 1.53 5.32
CA SER A 82 0.80 1.72 6.40
C SER A 82 -0.05 2.97 6.17
N HIS A 83 0.32 3.80 5.20
CA HIS A 83 -0.50 4.89 4.67
C HIS A 83 -1.16 4.55 3.34
N THR A 84 -1.02 3.31 2.85
CA THR A 84 -2.06 2.71 2.00
C THR A 84 -3.03 1.91 2.87
N ASN A 85 -3.66 2.59 3.83
CA ASN A 85 -5.12 2.57 3.78
C ASN A 85 -5.45 3.12 2.39
N VAL A 86 -5.53 2.24 1.39
CA VAL A 86 -6.27 2.59 0.19
C VAL A 86 -7.62 2.93 0.77
N ASN A 87 -7.93 4.22 0.91
CA ASN A 87 -9.30 4.73 1.00
C ASN A 87 -9.92 4.43 -0.37
N ALA A 88 -9.98 3.14 -0.72
CA ALA A 88 -10.81 2.62 -1.76
C ALA A 88 -12.19 2.82 -1.19
N VAL A 89 -12.81 3.94 -1.59
CA VAL A 89 -14.23 4.12 -1.40
C VAL A 89 -14.88 3.06 -2.27
N PHE A 90 -15.13 1.89 -1.69
CA PHE A 90 -15.89 0.87 -2.35
C PHE A 90 -17.32 1.37 -2.47
N LYS A 91 -17.71 1.73 -3.69
CA LYS A 91 -19.10 2.02 -4.00
C LYS A 91 -19.77 0.72 -4.38
N ASN A 92 -20.89 0.44 -3.72
CA ASN A 92 -21.80 -0.61 -4.13
C ASN A 92 -22.20 -0.39 -5.59
N ALA A 93 -21.91 -1.36 -6.46
CA ALA A 93 -22.46 -1.38 -7.81
C ALA A 93 -23.97 -1.68 -7.77
N ASP A 94 -24.41 -2.40 -6.73
CA ASP A 94 -25.80 -2.70 -6.42
C ASP A 94 -26.01 -2.83 -4.90
N THR A 95 -27.26 -2.91 -4.46
CA THR A 95 -27.62 -3.07 -3.04
C THR A 95 -27.64 -4.53 -2.59
N SER A 96 -27.06 -5.45 -3.37
CA SER A 96 -27.10 -6.88 -3.07
C SER A 96 -26.37 -7.21 -1.77
N THR A 97 -26.73 -8.35 -1.19
CA THR A 97 -26.13 -8.82 0.06
C THR A 97 -24.67 -9.22 -0.16
N GLU A 98 -24.38 -9.75 -1.34
CA GLU A 98 -23.07 -10.14 -1.86
C GLU A 98 -22.14 -8.93 -1.96
N SER A 99 -22.60 -7.84 -2.59
CA SER A 99 -21.83 -6.59 -2.68
C SER A 99 -21.47 -6.05 -1.30
N GLN A 100 -22.42 -6.04 -0.36
CA GLN A 100 -22.18 -5.60 1.01
C GLN A 100 -21.16 -6.48 1.75
N LEU A 101 -21.18 -7.79 1.53
CA LEU A 101 -20.19 -8.73 2.08
C LEU A 101 -18.80 -8.50 1.50
N CYS A 102 -18.69 -8.25 0.20
CA CYS A 102 -17.42 -7.95 -0.47
C CYS A 102 -16.76 -6.69 0.10
N ILE A 103 -17.54 -5.61 0.23
CA ILE A 103 -17.07 -4.35 0.81
C ILE A 103 -16.64 -4.57 2.26
N ALA A 104 -17.49 -5.19 3.07
CA ALA A 104 -17.20 -5.43 4.47
C ALA A 104 -15.91 -6.25 4.67
N ALA A 105 -15.68 -7.27 3.83
CA ALA A 105 -14.47 -8.09 3.85
C ALA A 105 -13.20 -7.32 3.47
N ALA A 106 -13.29 -6.44 2.46
CA ALA A 106 -12.19 -5.57 2.05
C ALA A 106 -11.92 -4.44 3.06
N THR A 107 -12.91 -4.05 3.87
CA THR A 107 -12.76 -3.00 4.90
C THR A 107 -12.09 -3.53 6.16
N SER A 108 -12.67 -4.52 6.85
CA SER A 108 -12.10 -5.09 8.08
C SER A 108 -12.72 -6.42 8.48
N ASN A 109 -12.04 -7.20 9.33
CA ASN A 109 -12.61 -8.44 9.88
C ASN A 109 -13.85 -8.17 10.74
N GLU A 110 -13.93 -7.01 11.39
CA GLU A 110 -15.08 -6.63 12.22
C GLU A 110 -16.30 -6.27 11.36
N GLU A 111 -16.12 -5.46 10.31
CA GLU A 111 -17.18 -5.14 9.35
C GLU A 111 -17.67 -6.41 8.67
N PHE A 112 -16.76 -7.27 8.22
CA PHE A 112 -17.12 -8.58 7.66
C PHE A 112 -17.93 -9.42 8.65
N SER A 113 -17.50 -9.50 9.90
CA SER A 113 -18.22 -10.27 10.92
C SER A 113 -19.62 -9.71 11.18
N ARG A 114 -19.78 -8.38 11.18
CA ARG A 114 -21.09 -7.72 11.28
C ARG A 114 -21.99 -8.04 10.10
N ALA A 115 -21.48 -7.88 8.88
CA ALA A 115 -22.21 -8.20 7.65
C ALA A 115 -22.58 -9.68 7.60
N LYS A 116 -21.63 -10.58 7.89
CA LYS A 116 -21.83 -12.03 7.94
C LYS A 116 -22.95 -12.39 8.93
N ARG A 117 -22.98 -11.84 10.15
CA ARG A 117 -24.08 -12.08 11.11
C ARG A 117 -25.43 -11.61 10.57
N ARG A 118 -25.47 -10.47 9.88
CA ARG A 118 -26.70 -9.92 9.30
C ARG A 118 -27.24 -10.75 8.13
N PHE A 119 -26.36 -11.46 7.43
CA PHE A 119 -26.67 -12.07 6.14
C PHE A 119 -26.45 -13.59 6.05
N LEU A 120 -25.97 -14.23 7.12
CA LEU A 120 -25.65 -15.66 7.20
C LEU A 120 -26.80 -16.57 6.79
N ALA A 121 -28.06 -16.15 7.02
CA ALA A 121 -29.25 -16.91 6.62
C ALA A 121 -29.56 -16.82 5.11
N LYS A 122 -28.95 -15.88 4.39
CA LYS A 122 -29.25 -15.56 2.99
C LYS A 122 -28.13 -15.92 2.04
N VAL A 123 -26.87 -15.77 2.46
CA VAL A 123 -25.70 -15.94 1.60
C VAL A 123 -24.56 -16.60 2.37
N SER A 124 -24.01 -17.68 1.81
CA SER A 124 -22.80 -18.32 2.34
C SER A 124 -21.55 -17.59 1.83
N PRO A 125 -20.64 -17.09 2.69
CA PRO A 125 -19.44 -16.38 2.26
C PRO A 125 -18.53 -17.17 1.31
N LYS A 126 -18.61 -18.51 1.34
CA LYS A 126 -17.85 -19.39 0.44
C LYS A 126 -18.33 -19.34 -1.02
N GLN A 127 -19.57 -18.92 -1.24
CA GLN A 127 -20.19 -18.84 -2.56
C GLN A 127 -20.15 -17.41 -3.12
N VAL A 128 -19.69 -16.43 -2.34
CA VAL A 128 -19.62 -15.04 -2.77
C VAL A 128 -18.40 -14.81 -3.66
N THR A 129 -18.65 -14.22 -4.82
CA THR A 129 -17.62 -13.72 -5.73
C THR A 129 -17.68 -12.20 -5.81
N CYS A 130 -16.54 -11.56 -5.60
CA CYS A 130 -16.34 -10.11 -5.64
C CYS A 130 -15.50 -9.77 -6.87
N ASN A 131 -16.06 -9.02 -7.83
CA ASN A 131 -15.39 -8.65 -9.09
C ASN A 131 -14.75 -9.87 -9.80
N GLY A 132 -15.50 -10.97 -9.88
CA GLY A 132 -15.03 -12.21 -10.52
C GLY A 132 -14.03 -13.04 -9.70
N MET A 133 -13.75 -12.68 -8.44
CA MET A 133 -12.83 -13.40 -7.56
C MET A 133 -13.54 -13.94 -6.31
N ALA A 134 -13.08 -15.07 -5.77
CA ALA A 134 -13.58 -15.57 -4.49
C ALA A 134 -13.39 -14.53 -3.37
N LEU A 135 -14.39 -14.38 -2.49
CA LEU A 135 -14.41 -13.37 -1.42
C LEU A 135 -13.12 -13.32 -0.60
N VAL A 136 -12.58 -14.46 -0.17
CA VAL A 136 -11.35 -14.50 0.64
C VAL A 136 -10.15 -13.93 -0.12
N LYS A 137 -10.03 -14.25 -1.42
CA LYS A 137 -8.94 -13.76 -2.27
C LYS A 137 -9.08 -12.26 -2.49
N PHE A 138 -10.30 -11.80 -2.79
CA PHE A 138 -10.62 -10.39 -2.94
C PHE A 138 -10.31 -9.62 -1.64
N ALA A 139 -10.81 -10.09 -0.50
CA ALA A 139 -10.60 -9.46 0.79
C ALA A 139 -9.12 -9.36 1.14
N LYS A 140 -8.32 -10.42 0.94
CA LYS A 140 -6.88 -10.39 1.19
C LYS A 140 -6.09 -9.44 0.28
N GLN A 141 -6.62 -9.14 -0.90
CA GLN A 141 -6.01 -8.17 -1.81
C GLN A 141 -6.07 -6.74 -1.25
N TYR A 142 -7.17 -6.39 -0.56
CA TYR A 142 -7.40 -5.03 -0.05
C TYR A 142 -7.21 -4.90 1.47
N ASN A 143 -7.38 -6.01 2.20
CA ASN A 143 -7.18 -6.16 3.63
C ASN A 143 -6.32 -7.40 3.87
N ARG A 144 -4.98 -7.23 3.88
CA ARG A 144 -4.03 -8.34 4.05
C ARG A 144 -4.20 -9.10 5.37
N ALA A 145 -4.76 -8.46 6.39
CA ALA A 145 -5.05 -9.05 7.69
C ALA A 145 -6.38 -9.84 7.73
N PHE A 146 -7.09 -9.94 6.60
CA PHE A 146 -8.35 -10.67 6.53
C PHE A 146 -8.19 -12.15 6.88
N ASN A 147 -8.99 -12.62 7.84
CA ASN A 147 -8.94 -13.97 8.39
C ASN A 147 -10.31 -14.67 8.45
N GLY A 148 -11.33 -14.09 7.81
CA GLY A 148 -12.72 -14.52 7.84
C GLY A 148 -13.10 -15.65 6.88
#